data_AF-A0AAW7E4F9-F1
#
_entry.id   AF-A0AAW7E4F9-F1
#
_cell.length_a   1.000
_cell.length_b   1.000
_cell.length_c   1.000
_cell.angle_alpha   90.00
_cell.angle_beta   90.00
_cell.angle_gamma   90.00
#
_symmetry.space_group_name_H-M   'P 1'
#
loop_
_entity.id
_entity.type
_entity.pdbx_description
1 polymer ?
#
loop_
_entity_poly.entity_id
_entity_poly.type
_entity_poly.pdbx_seq_one_letter_code
_entity_poly.pdbx_strand_id
1 'polypeptide(L)'
;MGKQDKKISLKNIEKQPLGQATHTYSMALIPQLKSEHKKLVEIYAGIQNLFESKKYQQVVEQLLYFKEEFSLHLIEENVKFYAYLESNLEPESVQLQTIKTYRKDMNQIAHVVVKFLKKWTAQSSLNPVTADDFLQEYESIGAALVQRITDEEQHLYTLYHPLSSI
;
A
#
# COMPACT_ATOMS: atom_id res chain seq x y z
N MET A 1 -3.23 23.29 -22.62
CA MET A 1 -2.91 21.86 -22.80
C MET A 1 -2.82 21.23 -21.41
N GLY A 2 -3.98 20.86 -20.85
CA GLY A 2 -4.09 20.44 -19.45
C GLY A 2 -3.74 18.97 -19.29
N LYS A 3 -2.72 18.66 -18.49
CA LYS A 3 -2.46 17.30 -18.03
C LYS A 3 -3.64 16.89 -17.15
N GLN A 4 -4.39 15.88 -17.57
CA GLN A 4 -5.40 15.28 -16.71
C GLN A 4 -4.69 14.55 -15.58
N ASP A 5 -4.78 15.12 -14.37
CA ASP A 5 -4.48 14.40 -13.14
C ASP A 5 -5.41 13.18 -13.08
N LYS A 6 -4.85 12.00 -13.35
CA LYS A 6 -5.54 10.73 -13.08
C LYS A 6 -5.69 10.64 -11.56
N LYS A 7 -6.80 11.15 -11.07
CA LYS A 7 -7.25 10.97 -9.69
C LYS A 7 -7.61 9.49 -9.50
N ILE A 8 -6.60 8.67 -9.22
CA ILE A 8 -6.79 7.23 -8.98
C ILE A 8 -7.56 7.11 -7.66
N SER A 9 -8.83 6.74 -7.76
CA SER A 9 -9.67 6.40 -6.62
C SER A 9 -9.34 4.98 -6.19
N LEU A 10 -9.04 4.74 -4.91
CA LEU A 10 -8.75 3.38 -4.41
C LEU A 10 -9.92 2.41 -4.58
N LYS A 11 -11.15 2.91 -4.77
CA LYS A 11 -12.31 2.10 -5.19
C LYS A 11 -12.13 1.42 -6.55
N ASN A 12 -11.17 1.88 -7.37
CA ASN A 12 -10.86 1.29 -8.67
C ASN A 12 -9.73 0.26 -8.59
N ILE A 13 -8.97 0.20 -7.49
CA ILE A 13 -7.93 -0.82 -7.27
C ILE A 13 -8.58 -2.16 -6.92
N GLU A 14 -9.71 -2.14 -6.20
CA GLU A 14 -10.50 -3.32 -5.85
C GLU A 14 -11.26 -3.95 -7.04
N LYS A 15 -11.46 -3.20 -8.15
CA LYS A 15 -12.42 -3.54 -9.21
C LYS A 15 -11.80 -3.63 -10.61
N GLN A 16 -10.48 -3.64 -10.74
CA GLN A 16 -9.91 -3.85 -12.07
C GLN A 16 -10.15 -5.31 -12.50
N PRO A 17 -10.87 -5.54 -13.61
CA PRO A 17 -10.94 -6.88 -14.17
C PRO A 17 -9.52 -7.30 -14.50
N LEU A 18 -9.08 -8.42 -13.93
CA LEU A 18 -7.85 -9.10 -14.30
C LEU A 18 -8.01 -9.51 -15.76
N GLY A 19 -7.56 -8.64 -16.68
CA GLY A 19 -7.53 -8.95 -18.10
C GLY A 19 -6.73 -10.23 -18.33
N GLN A 20 -7.07 -10.95 -19.39
CA GLN A 20 -6.49 -12.23 -19.84
C GLN A 20 -5.01 -12.13 -20.28
N ALA A 21 -4.20 -11.32 -19.60
CA ALA A 21 -2.75 -11.36 -19.75
C ALA A 21 -2.23 -12.55 -18.92
N THR A 22 -1.44 -13.41 -19.55
CA THR A 22 -0.66 -14.41 -18.84
C THR A 22 0.36 -13.70 -17.95
N HIS A 23 0.05 -13.55 -16.67
CA HIS A 23 0.97 -13.00 -15.68
C HIS A 23 2.11 -14.00 -15.49
N THR A 24 3.31 -13.63 -15.92
CA THR A 24 4.50 -14.49 -15.87
C THR A 24 5.32 -14.20 -14.61
N TYR A 25 6.01 -15.22 -14.13
CA TYR A 25 6.93 -15.08 -13.00
C TYR A 25 8.06 -14.09 -13.31
N SER A 26 8.39 -13.23 -12.36
CA SER A 26 9.50 -12.29 -12.43
C SER A 26 10.34 -12.36 -11.16
N MET A 27 11.59 -12.79 -11.28
CA MET A 27 12.53 -12.84 -10.16
C MET A 27 12.84 -11.47 -9.54
N ALA A 28 12.55 -10.37 -10.25
CA ALA A 28 12.79 -9.01 -9.78
C ALA A 28 11.63 -8.44 -8.94
N LEU A 29 10.45 -9.08 -8.96
CA LEU A 29 9.25 -8.51 -8.34
C LEU A 29 9.39 -8.33 -6.83
N ILE A 30 9.77 -9.39 -6.10
CA ILE A 30 9.89 -9.31 -4.63
C ILE A 30 10.97 -8.30 -4.20
N PRO A 31 12.19 -8.31 -4.77
CA PRO A 31 13.17 -7.25 -4.48
C PRO A 31 12.64 -5.84 -4.71
N GLN A 32 11.87 -5.62 -5.78
CA GLN A 32 11.27 -4.32 -6.09
C GLN A 32 10.25 -3.91 -5.02
N LEU A 33 9.28 -4.77 -4.69
CA LEU A 33 8.26 -4.48 -3.68
C LEU A 33 8.88 -4.16 -2.31
N LYS A 34 9.92 -4.90 -1.90
CA LYS A 34 10.68 -4.60 -0.67
C LYS A 34 11.41 -3.26 -0.74
N SER A 35 11.92 -2.87 -1.90
CA SER A 35 12.52 -1.55 -2.09
C SER A 35 11.48 -0.43 -1.97
N GLU A 36 10.27 -0.65 -2.48
CA GLU A 36 9.15 0.28 -2.31
C GLU A 36 8.73 0.39 -0.84
N HIS A 37 8.68 -0.70 -0.08
CA HIS A 37 8.44 -0.68 1.37
C HIS A 37 9.45 0.20 2.11
N LYS A 38 10.75 0.07 1.81
CA LYS A 38 11.79 0.91 2.42
C LYS A 38 11.54 2.38 2.15
N LYS A 39 11.23 2.74 0.90
CA LYS A 39 10.90 4.11 0.52
C LYS A 39 9.67 4.64 1.28
N LEU A 40 8.61 3.83 1.41
CA LEU A 40 7.42 4.20 2.18
C LEU A 40 7.75 4.45 3.65
N VAL A 41 8.56 3.58 4.28
CA VAL A 41 9.02 3.75 5.67
C VAL A 41 9.86 5.02 5.83
N GLU A 42 10.76 5.30 4.89
CA GLU A 42 11.59 6.51 4.90
C GLU A 42 10.76 7.80 4.81
N ILE A 43 9.80 7.85 3.88
CA ILE A 43 8.86 8.98 3.77
C ILE A 43 8.06 9.13 5.05
N TYR A 44 7.54 8.01 5.58
CA TYR A 44 6.74 8.01 6.79
C TYR A 44 7.55 8.57 7.95
N ALA A 45 8.74 8.06 8.24
CA ALA A 45 9.63 8.59 9.29
C ALA A 45 9.99 10.06 9.08
N GLY A 46 10.15 10.50 7.83
CA GLY A 46 10.37 11.92 7.48
C GLY A 46 9.23 12.84 7.92
N ILE A 47 7.98 12.36 7.86
CA ILE A 47 6.80 13.11 8.32
C ILE A 47 6.87 13.41 9.82
N GLN A 48 7.30 12.44 10.63
CA GLN A 48 7.45 12.62 12.07
C GLN A 48 8.39 13.78 12.41
N ASN A 49 9.55 13.85 11.74
CA ASN A 49 10.53 14.92 11.95
C ASN A 49 9.96 16.32 11.62
N LEU A 50 9.14 16.41 10.57
CA LEU A 50 8.45 17.65 10.19
C LEU A 50 7.38 18.04 11.21
N PHE A 51 6.65 17.05 11.72
CA PHE A 51 5.62 17.23 12.74
C PHE A 51 6.22 17.74 14.05
N GLU A 52 7.30 17.13 14.53
CA GLU A 52 8.03 17.56 15.74
C GLU A 52 8.57 18.99 15.61
N SER A 53 8.97 19.37 14.39
CA SER A 53 9.38 20.74 14.06
C SER A 53 8.21 21.72 13.87
N LYS A 54 6.96 21.29 14.12
CA LYS A 54 5.70 22.04 13.93
C LYS A 54 5.50 22.57 12.50
N LYS A 55 6.10 21.93 11.50
CA LYS A 55 6.00 22.31 10.09
C LYS A 55 4.77 21.69 9.43
N TYR A 56 3.58 22.03 9.94
CA TYR A 56 2.33 21.35 9.57
C TYR A 56 2.00 21.37 8.08
N GLN A 57 2.29 22.47 7.38
CA GLN A 57 2.09 22.52 5.93
C GLN A 57 2.96 21.47 5.21
N GLN A 58 4.22 21.33 5.61
CA GLN A 58 5.15 20.36 5.01
C GLN A 58 4.76 18.92 5.38
N VAL A 59 4.19 18.70 6.57
CA VAL A 59 3.57 17.41 6.93
C VAL A 59 2.46 17.05 5.94
N VAL A 60 1.55 17.98 5.64
CA VAL A 60 0.47 17.75 4.67
C VAL A 60 1.02 17.45 3.26
N GLU A 61 2.03 18.18 2.82
CA GLU A 61 2.70 17.94 1.53
C GLU A 61 3.34 16.54 1.49
N GLN A 62 4.01 16.10 2.57
CA GLN A 62 4.59 14.77 2.64
C GLN A 62 3.55 13.65 2.78
N LEU A 63 2.41 13.90 3.44
CA LEU A 63 1.30 12.94 3.47
C LEU A 63 0.70 12.74 2.07
N LEU A 64 0.61 13.80 1.27
CA LEU A 64 0.19 13.70 -0.13
C LEU A 64 1.19 12.89 -0.95
N TYR A 65 2.49 13.12 -0.77
CA TYR A 65 3.54 12.35 -1.44
C TYR A 65 3.51 10.86 -1.03
N PHE A 66 3.42 10.59 0.27
CA PHE A 66 3.26 9.23 0.81
C PHE A 66 2.04 8.53 0.20
N LYS A 67 0.91 9.23 0.09
CA LYS A 67 -0.32 8.69 -0.50
C LYS A 67 -0.12 8.24 -1.94
N GLU A 68 0.60 9.02 -2.75
CA GLU A 68 0.90 8.67 -4.14
C GLU A 68 1.76 7.42 -4.22
N GLU A 69 2.87 7.38 -3.49
CA GLU A 69 3.79 6.25 -3.43
C GLU A 69 3.10 4.98 -2.90
N PHE A 70 2.29 5.10 -1.85
CA PHE A 70 1.54 3.98 -1.30
C PHE A 70 0.52 3.45 -2.31
N SER A 71 -0.15 4.33 -3.06
CA SER A 71 -1.09 3.93 -4.10
C SER A 71 -0.41 3.21 -5.26
N LEU A 72 0.79 3.67 -5.67
CA LEU A 72 1.59 3.02 -6.71
C LEU A 72 2.02 1.61 -6.27
N HIS A 73 2.51 1.48 -5.05
CA HIS A 73 2.89 0.20 -4.47
C HIS A 73 1.70 -0.79 -4.45
N LEU A 74 0.52 -0.35 -3.99
CA LEU A 74 -0.67 -1.20 -3.98
C LEU A 74 -1.09 -1.66 -5.38
N ILE A 75 -0.95 -0.80 -6.40
CA ILE A 75 -1.28 -1.15 -7.79
C ILE A 75 -0.30 -2.21 -8.30
N GLU A 76 0.99 -1.99 -8.08
CA GLU A 76 2.04 -2.91 -8.52
C GLU A 76 1.85 -4.31 -7.90
N GLU A 77 1.59 -4.36 -6.59
CA GLU A 77 1.31 -5.61 -5.90
C GLU A 77 0.04 -6.30 -6.43
N ASN A 78 -1.04 -5.57 -6.65
CA ASN A 78 -2.28 -6.14 -7.18
C ASN A 78 -2.11 -6.68 -8.61
N VAL A 79 -1.47 -5.92 -9.50
CA VAL A 79 -1.36 -6.24 -10.93
C VAL A 79 -0.27 -7.26 -11.22
N LYS A 80 0.78 -7.33 -10.40
CA LYS A 80 1.90 -8.26 -10.62
C LYS A 80 1.89 -9.44 -9.67
N PHE A 81 1.79 -9.20 -8.37
CA PHE A 81 1.92 -10.25 -7.36
C PHE A 81 0.65 -11.08 -7.25
N TYR A 82 -0.48 -10.45 -6.89
CA TYR A 82 -1.74 -11.17 -6.72
C TYR A 82 -2.24 -11.75 -8.04
N ALA A 83 -2.17 -10.99 -9.13
CA ALA A 83 -2.58 -11.46 -10.45
C ALA A 83 -1.80 -12.72 -10.90
N TYR A 84 -0.48 -12.77 -10.64
CA TYR A 84 0.32 -13.97 -10.91
C TYR A 84 -0.18 -15.17 -10.11
N LEU A 85 -0.30 -15.03 -8.80
CA LEU A 85 -0.68 -16.14 -7.94
C LEU A 85 -2.11 -16.64 -8.26
N GLU A 86 -3.05 -15.73 -8.46
CA GLU A 86 -4.45 -16.08 -8.76
C GLU A 86 -4.61 -16.71 -10.15
N SER A 87 -3.78 -16.35 -11.13
CA SER A 87 -3.86 -16.91 -12.49
C SER A 87 -3.20 -18.28 -12.64
N ASN A 88 -2.30 -18.65 -11.74
CA ASN A 88 -1.48 -19.85 -11.87
C ASN A 88 -1.78 -20.92 -10.80
N LEU A 89 -2.68 -20.65 -9.86
CA LEU A 89 -3.12 -21.63 -8.86
C LEU A 89 -4.48 -22.24 -9.23
N GLU A 90 -4.68 -23.49 -8.86
CA GLU A 90 -5.97 -24.17 -9.04
C GLU A 90 -7.09 -23.42 -8.28
N PRO A 91 -8.27 -23.19 -8.90
CA PRO A 91 -9.35 -22.38 -8.33
C PRO A 91 -9.82 -22.78 -6.92
N GLU A 92 -9.77 -24.07 -6.61
CA GLU A 92 -10.21 -24.64 -5.33
C GLU A 92 -9.04 -25.02 -4.41
N SER A 93 -7.81 -24.62 -4.74
CA SER A 93 -6.66 -24.93 -3.89
C SER A 93 -6.71 -24.19 -2.56
N VAL A 94 -6.30 -24.87 -1.49
CA VAL A 94 -6.11 -24.28 -0.16
C VAL A 94 -5.15 -23.08 -0.21
N GLN A 95 -4.14 -23.16 -1.09
CA GLN A 95 -3.16 -22.09 -1.31
C GLN A 95 -3.84 -20.82 -1.85
N LEU A 96 -4.70 -20.94 -2.87
CA LEU A 96 -5.43 -19.79 -3.41
C LEU A 96 -6.38 -19.17 -2.37
N GLN A 97 -7.07 -19.99 -1.56
CA GLN A 97 -7.93 -19.49 -0.48
C GLN A 97 -7.12 -18.74 0.60
N THR A 98 -5.91 -19.21 0.89
CA THR A 98 -4.97 -18.55 1.80
C THR A 98 -4.55 -17.18 1.25
N ILE A 99 -4.18 -17.10 -0.02
CA ILE A 99 -3.81 -15.84 -0.69
C ILE A 99 -4.97 -14.83 -0.69
N LYS A 100 -6.20 -15.29 -0.96
CA LYS A 100 -7.41 -14.44 -0.90
C LYS A 100 -7.66 -13.88 0.50
N THR A 101 -7.39 -14.68 1.54
CA THR A 101 -7.49 -14.24 2.94
C THR A 101 -6.47 -13.13 3.23
N TYR A 102 -5.19 -13.35 2.90
CA TYR A 102 -4.17 -12.32 3.05
C TYR A 102 -4.53 -11.03 2.30
N ARG A 103 -5.00 -11.14 1.05
CA ARG A 103 -5.41 -9.98 0.25
C ARG A 103 -6.49 -9.17 0.94
N LYS A 104 -7.49 -9.84 1.51
CA LYS A 104 -8.59 -9.18 2.24
C LYS A 104 -8.04 -8.41 3.45
N ASP A 105 -7.15 -9.02 4.22
CA ASP A 105 -6.56 -8.41 5.41
C ASP A 105 -5.70 -7.19 5.04
N MET A 106 -4.86 -7.31 4.00
CA MET A 106 -4.04 -6.21 3.49
C MET A 106 -4.90 -5.05 2.96
N ASN A 107 -6.01 -5.35 2.29
CA ASN A 107 -6.96 -4.33 1.84
C ASN A 107 -7.64 -3.60 3.01
N GLN A 108 -7.92 -4.29 4.11
CA GLN A 108 -8.46 -3.65 5.31
C GLN A 108 -7.46 -2.63 5.90
N ILE A 109 -6.18 -2.99 5.96
CA ILE A 109 -5.11 -2.06 6.40
C ILE A 109 -5.01 -0.87 5.44
N ALA A 110 -4.97 -1.12 4.13
CA ALA A 110 -4.92 -0.07 3.12
C ALA A 110 -6.07 0.94 3.26
N HIS A 111 -7.29 0.46 3.54
CA HIS A 111 -8.44 1.34 3.78
C HIS A 111 -8.27 2.26 4.98
N VAL A 112 -7.70 1.76 6.08
CA VAL A 112 -7.45 2.55 7.29
C VAL A 112 -6.43 3.64 6.99
N VAL A 113 -5.32 3.30 6.33
CA VAL A 113 -4.27 4.24 5.91
C VAL A 113 -4.85 5.34 4.99
N VAL A 114 -5.64 4.95 4.00
CA VAL A 114 -6.29 5.89 3.07
C VAL A 114 -7.22 6.85 3.79
N LYS A 115 -8.01 6.35 4.74
CA LYS A 115 -8.96 7.16 5.50
C LYS A 115 -8.21 8.23 6.31
N PHE A 116 -7.12 7.83 6.96
CA PHE A 116 -6.21 8.74 7.66
C PHE A 116 -5.65 9.80 6.71
N LEU A 117 -5.08 9.40 5.58
CA LEU A 117 -4.50 10.31 4.60
C LEU A 117 -5.56 11.30 4.09
N LYS A 118 -6.75 10.82 3.75
CA LYS A 118 -7.86 11.68 3.31
C LYS A 118 -8.25 12.72 4.35
N LYS A 119 -8.28 12.34 5.64
CA LYS A 119 -8.60 13.25 6.74
C LYS A 119 -7.55 14.35 6.86
N TRP A 120 -6.28 13.98 6.97
CA TRP A 120 -5.21 14.91 7.33
C TRP A 120 -4.57 15.64 6.15
N THR A 121 -4.89 15.24 4.91
CA THR A 121 -4.59 16.07 3.72
C THR A 121 -5.73 17.02 3.36
N ALA A 122 -6.85 17.00 4.08
CA ALA A 122 -7.92 17.96 3.86
C ALA A 122 -7.48 19.36 4.32
N GLN A 123 -7.98 20.39 3.65
CA GLN A 123 -7.61 21.78 3.93
C GLN A 123 -7.82 22.13 5.42
N SER A 124 -6.79 22.73 6.02
CA SER A 124 -6.78 23.18 7.43
C SER A 124 -7.00 22.09 8.49
N SER A 125 -6.96 20.81 8.11
CA SER A 125 -7.19 19.70 9.05
C SER A 125 -6.09 19.57 10.09
N LEU A 126 -4.82 19.75 9.71
CA LEU A 126 -3.68 19.74 10.61
C LEU A 126 -3.27 21.16 11.01
N ASN A 127 -3.38 21.46 12.31
CA ASN A 127 -3.04 22.74 12.91
C ASN A 127 -2.71 22.53 14.40
N PRO A 128 -2.26 23.56 15.16
CA PRO A 128 -1.89 23.38 16.57
C PRO A 128 -2.99 22.80 17.46
N VAL A 129 -4.28 23.03 17.14
CA VAL A 129 -5.41 22.55 17.93
C VAL A 129 -5.65 21.05 17.70
N THR A 130 -5.37 20.56 16.49
CA THR A 130 -5.60 19.16 16.09
C THR A 130 -4.32 18.32 16.08
N ALA A 131 -3.19 18.88 16.52
CA ALA A 131 -1.88 18.23 16.45
C ALA A 131 -1.82 16.93 17.27
N ASP A 132 -2.40 16.90 18.47
CA ASP A 132 -2.39 15.71 19.33
C ASP A 132 -3.25 14.58 18.73
N ASP A 133 -4.43 14.92 18.20
CA ASP A 133 -5.29 13.96 17.47
C ASP A 133 -4.57 13.38 16.24
N PHE A 134 -3.83 14.22 15.51
CA PHE A 134 -3.03 13.78 14.38
C PHE A 134 -1.96 12.79 14.83
N LEU A 135 -1.20 13.12 15.88
CA LEU A 135 -0.10 12.29 16.35
C LEU A 135 -0.61 10.91 16.79
N GLN A 136 -1.70 10.86 17.57
CA GLN A 136 -2.29 9.60 18.01
C GLN A 136 -2.73 8.71 16.84
N GLU A 137 -3.39 9.29 15.84
CA GLU A 137 -3.77 8.54 14.64
C GLU A 137 -2.55 8.14 13.81
N TYR A 138 -1.56 9.02 13.69
CA TYR A 138 -0.33 8.78 12.95
C TYR A 138 0.43 7.59 13.55
N GLU A 139 0.63 7.53 14.86
CA GLU A 139 1.26 6.37 15.52
C GLU A 139 0.50 5.06 15.24
N SER A 140 -0.83 5.12 15.28
CA SER A 140 -1.68 3.97 14.99
C SER A 140 -1.55 3.50 13.53
N ILE A 141 -1.41 4.43 12.59
CA ILE A 141 -1.14 4.12 11.17
C ILE A 141 0.25 3.53 10.99
N GLY A 142 1.26 4.05 11.68
CA GLY A 142 2.61 3.50 11.67
C GLY A 142 2.62 2.02 12.07
N ALA A 143 1.95 1.68 13.16
CA ALA A 143 1.80 0.28 13.60
C ALA A 143 1.10 -0.60 12.55
N ALA A 144 0.04 -0.10 11.91
CA ALA A 144 -0.69 -0.84 10.87
C ALA A 144 0.17 -1.07 9.61
N LEU A 145 0.99 -0.09 9.22
CA LEU A 145 1.93 -0.24 8.10
C LEU A 145 3.03 -1.26 8.41
N VAL A 146 3.60 -1.23 9.61
CA VAL A 146 4.59 -2.22 10.06
C VAL A 146 4.01 -3.63 10.01
N GLN A 147 2.77 -3.79 10.48
CA GLN A 147 2.07 -5.08 10.42
C GLN A 147 1.93 -5.57 8.96
N ARG A 148 1.43 -4.71 8.05
CA ARG A 148 1.29 -5.05 6.62
C ARG A 148 2.63 -5.48 6.02
N ILE A 149 3.68 -4.68 6.17
CA ILE A 149 5.01 -4.97 5.60
C ILE A 149 5.56 -6.28 6.17
N THR A 150 5.40 -6.52 7.47
CA THR A 150 5.88 -7.75 8.12
C THR A 150 5.16 -8.97 7.58
N ASP A 151 3.83 -8.91 7.50
CA ASP A 151 3.01 -10.01 6.99
C ASP A 151 3.33 -10.30 5.51
N GLU A 152 3.49 -9.26 4.71
CA GLU A 152 3.86 -9.39 3.31
C GLU A 152 5.23 -10.03 3.14
N GLU A 153 6.25 -9.49 3.80
CA GLU A 153 7.62 -9.92 3.60
C GLU A 153 7.96 -11.28 4.21
N GLN A 154 7.34 -11.63 5.34
CA GLN A 154 7.65 -12.86 6.07
C GLN A 154 6.73 -14.03 5.70
N HIS A 155 5.51 -13.73 5.24
CA HIS A 155 4.52 -14.77 4.94
C HIS A 155 4.14 -14.74 3.46
N LEU A 156 3.54 -13.65 2.99
CA LEU A 156 2.92 -13.62 1.67
C LEU A 156 3.93 -13.81 0.54
N TYR A 157 5.04 -13.06 0.57
CA TYR A 157 6.07 -13.08 -0.48
C TYR A 157 6.80 -14.42 -0.56
N THR A 158 6.75 -15.25 0.48
CA THR A 158 7.30 -16.62 0.45
C THR A 158 6.51 -17.54 -0.49
N LEU A 159 5.25 -17.19 -0.78
CA LEU A 159 4.38 -17.93 -1.70
C LEU A 159 4.71 -17.63 -3.17
N TYR A 160 5.55 -16.64 -3.44
CA TYR A 160 5.90 -16.24 -4.81
C TYR A 160 7.16 -16.96 -5.28
N HIS A 161 6.95 -18.04 -6.02
CA HIS A 161 7.98 -18.85 -6.65
C HIS A 161 7.54 -19.22 -8.06
N PRO A 162 8.48 -19.56 -8.97
CA PRO A 162 8.11 -20.10 -10.25
C PRO A 162 7.37 -21.42 -10.02
N LEU A 163 6.10 -21.47 -10.42
CA LEU A 163 5.35 -22.71 -10.40
C LEU A 163 5.99 -23.64 -11.43
N SER A 164 6.54 -24.76 -10.93
CA SER A 164 7.15 -25.77 -11.80
C SER A 164 6.05 -26.34 -12.69
N SER A 165 6.21 -26.25 -14.01
CA SER A 165 5.37 -26.97 -14.94
C SER A 165 5.41 -28.46 -14.57
N ILE A 166 4.27 -29.01 -14.16
CA ILE A 166 4.07 -30.46 -14.07
C ILE A 166 3.96 -31.01 -15.49
#